data_AF-A0A1D7Y3F6-F1
#
_entry.id   AF-A0A1D7Y3F6-F1
#
_cell.length_a   1.000
_cell.length_b   1.000
_cell.length_c   1.000
_cell.angle_alpha   90.00
_cell.angle_beta   90.00
_cell.angle_gamma   90.00
#
_symmetry.space_group_name_H-M   'P 1'
#
loop_
_entity.id
_entity.type
_entity.pdbx_description
1 polymer ?
#
loop_
_entity_poly.entity_id
_entity_poly.type
_entity_poly.pdbx_seq_one_letter_code
_entity_poly.pdbx_strand_id
1 'polypeptide(L)'
;MPPQDTNYDLALIRWGCQTLIESAQLLGIDDELRPRWQEVLARLTPYPADGNGFMIGADTPYAQSHRNYSHPLMVYPLHLVTWDQPESRDLVTKPVARWYALTGAQRGHSYTGAASIYATTGDGERGACRRPRARRSAPTSPSAFPQAVLSPIRPRSRP
;
A
#
# COMPACT_ATOMS: atom_id res chain seq x y z
N MET A 1 -23.24 -7.68 4.90
CA MET A 1 -23.11 -6.32 4.33
C MET A 1 -21.65 -6.04 4.09
N PRO A 2 -21.27 -5.24 3.08
CA PRO A 2 -19.87 -4.81 2.92
C PRO A 2 -19.44 -3.98 4.16
N PRO A 3 -18.15 -4.00 4.54
CA PRO A 3 -17.66 -3.21 5.66
C PRO A 3 -17.90 -1.70 5.41
N GLN A 4 -18.33 -0.99 6.44
CA GLN A 4 -18.43 0.47 6.43
C GLN A 4 -17.08 1.09 6.79
N ASP A 5 -16.87 2.36 6.45
CA ASP A 5 -15.69 3.14 6.85
C ASP A 5 -14.37 2.40 6.61
N THR A 6 -14.22 1.83 5.40
CA THR A 6 -13.04 1.02 5.11
C THR A 6 -11.78 1.89 5.19
N ASN A 7 -10.73 1.37 5.82
CA ASN A 7 -9.50 2.13 5.99
C ASN A 7 -8.87 2.53 4.64
N TYR A 8 -9.09 1.74 3.58
CA TYR A 8 -8.58 2.08 2.26
C TYR A 8 -9.35 3.24 1.62
N ASP A 9 -10.69 3.27 1.70
CA ASP A 9 -11.49 4.38 1.18
C ASP A 9 -11.18 5.67 1.94
N LEU A 10 -11.14 5.60 3.28
CA LEU A 10 -10.80 6.74 4.12
C LEU A 10 -9.40 7.28 3.83
N ALA A 11 -8.42 6.40 3.59
CA ALA A 11 -7.06 6.81 3.28
C ALA A 11 -6.96 7.49 1.90
N LEU A 12 -7.63 6.93 0.89
CA LEU A 12 -7.63 7.50 -0.45
C LEU A 12 -8.36 8.84 -0.52
N ILE A 13 -9.50 8.98 0.17
CA ILE A 13 -10.24 10.25 0.27
C ILE A 13 -9.37 11.30 0.97
N ARG A 14 -8.76 10.95 2.11
CA ARG A 14 -7.92 11.88 2.87
C ARG A 14 -6.73 12.36 2.05
N TRP A 15 -5.99 11.41 1.44
CA TRP A 15 -4.86 11.74 0.58
C TRP A 15 -5.28 12.59 -0.61
N GLY A 16 -6.33 12.19 -1.33
CA GLY A 16 -6.81 12.91 -2.51
C GLY A 16 -7.19 14.35 -2.22
N CYS A 17 -7.96 14.60 -1.14
CA CYS A 17 -8.33 15.95 -0.75
C CYS A 17 -7.12 16.80 -0.32
N GLN A 18 -6.18 16.24 0.44
CA GLN A 18 -4.95 16.96 0.83
C GLN A 18 -4.11 17.32 -0.39
N THR A 19 -3.85 16.35 -1.27
CA THR A 19 -3.08 16.55 -2.50
C THR A 19 -3.71 17.59 -3.42
N LEU A 20 -5.03 17.61 -3.56
CA LEU A 20 -5.73 18.63 -4.37
C LEU A 20 -5.54 20.03 -3.78
N ILE A 21 -5.68 20.18 -2.47
CA ILE A 21 -5.47 21.46 -1.78
C ILE A 21 -4.02 21.95 -1.96
N GLU A 22 -3.05 21.07 -1.67
CA GLU A 22 -1.62 21.36 -1.80
C GLU A 22 -1.23 21.69 -3.24
N SER A 23 -1.75 20.95 -4.21
CA SER A 23 -1.48 21.19 -5.63
C SER A 23 -2.04 22.54 -6.09
N ALA A 24 -3.28 22.87 -5.69
CA ALA A 24 -3.88 24.16 -6.00
C ALA A 24 -3.07 25.32 -5.39
N GLN A 25 -2.56 25.16 -4.16
CA GLN A 25 -1.69 26.15 -3.53
C GLN A 25 -0.37 26.30 -4.28
N LEU A 26 0.31 25.19 -4.59
CA LEU A 26 1.59 25.19 -5.29
C LEU A 26 1.51 25.85 -6.68
N LEU A 27 0.40 25.62 -7.39
CA LEU A 27 0.17 26.14 -8.73
C LEU A 27 -0.45 27.55 -8.74
N GLY A 28 -0.78 28.13 -7.58
CA GLY A 28 -1.45 29.43 -7.49
C GLY A 28 -2.87 29.43 -8.06
N ILE A 29 -3.54 28.28 -8.06
CA ILE A 29 -4.92 28.13 -8.53
C ILE A 29 -5.88 28.41 -7.36
N ASP A 30 -6.86 29.27 -7.61
CA ASP A 30 -8.01 29.44 -6.73
C ASP A 30 -9.15 28.53 -7.22
N ASP A 31 -9.19 27.31 -6.67
CA ASP A 31 -10.17 26.30 -7.05
C ASP A 31 -11.45 26.45 -6.22
N GLU A 32 -12.59 26.58 -6.89
CA GLU A 32 -13.91 26.73 -6.27
C GLU A 32 -14.28 25.57 -5.33
N LEU A 33 -13.69 24.38 -5.52
CA LEU A 33 -13.93 23.21 -4.69
C LEU A 33 -13.01 23.12 -3.47
N ARG A 34 -12.03 24.00 -3.32
CA ARG A 34 -11.13 24.02 -2.15
C ARG A 34 -11.88 24.00 -0.82
N PRO A 35 -12.94 24.82 -0.59
CA PRO A 35 -13.72 24.77 0.65
C PRO A 35 -14.39 23.40 0.87
N ARG A 36 -14.83 22.74 -0.20
CA ARG A 36 -15.47 21.42 -0.13
C ARG A 36 -14.48 20.34 0.29
N TRP A 37 -13.26 20.34 -0.24
CA TRP A 37 -12.22 19.37 0.15
C TRP A 37 -11.81 19.56 1.62
N GLN A 38 -11.72 20.80 2.09
CA GLN A 38 -11.46 21.12 3.49
C GLN A 38 -12.59 20.60 4.40
N GLU A 39 -13.85 20.82 4.01
CA GLU A 39 -15.01 20.31 4.74
C GLU A 39 -14.99 18.77 4.82
N VAL A 40 -14.70 18.09 3.71
CA VAL A 40 -14.57 16.62 3.67
C VAL A 40 -13.51 16.16 4.66
N LEU A 41 -12.31 16.76 4.64
CA LEU A 41 -11.23 16.41 5.56
C LEU A 41 -11.60 16.64 7.03
N ALA A 42 -12.35 17.71 7.33
CA ALA A 42 -12.79 18.05 8.67
C ALA A 42 -13.88 17.09 9.20
N ARG A 43 -14.69 16.51 8.30
CA ARG A 43 -15.82 15.62 8.66
C ARG A 43 -15.49 14.14 8.52
N LEU A 44 -14.38 13.78 7.87
CA LEU A 44 -14.02 12.40 7.61
C LEU A 44 -13.74 11.67 8.92
N THR A 45 -14.42 10.54 9.12
CA THR A 45 -14.28 9.72 10.32
C THR A 45 -12.81 9.30 10.53
N PRO A 46 -12.35 9.15 11.79
CA PRO A 46 -11.04 8.59 12.09
C PRO A 46 -10.89 7.17 11.51
N TYR A 47 -9.66 6.74 11.30
CA TYR A 47 -9.38 5.37 10.86
C TYR A 47 -9.85 4.37 11.92
N PRO A 48 -10.72 3.40 11.57
CA PRO A 48 -11.04 2.31 12.48
C PRO A 48 -9.78 1.55 12.88
N ALA A 49 -9.57 1.42 14.20
CA ALA A 49 -8.44 0.71 14.80
C ALA A 49 -8.87 0.02 16.09
N ASP A 50 -8.22 -1.10 16.40
CA ASP A 50 -8.40 -1.86 17.64
C ASP A 50 -7.05 -2.12 18.34
N GLY A 51 -7.04 -2.99 19.36
CA GLY A 51 -5.81 -3.36 20.07
C GLY A 51 -4.70 -3.97 19.18
N ASN A 52 -5.04 -4.40 17.97
CA ASN A 52 -4.13 -4.96 16.96
C ASN A 52 -3.71 -3.93 15.89
N GLY A 53 -4.22 -2.69 15.96
CA GLY A 53 -3.96 -1.60 15.02
C GLY A 53 -5.08 -1.42 13.99
N PHE A 54 -4.75 -1.04 12.75
CA PHE A 54 -5.75 -0.72 11.71
C PHE A 54 -6.65 -1.91 11.38
N MET A 55 -7.96 -1.66 11.43
CA MET A 55 -9.01 -2.61 11.05
C MET A 55 -9.24 -2.59 9.53
N ILE A 56 -10.05 -3.51 8.98
CA ILE A 56 -10.45 -3.45 7.55
C ILE A 56 -11.42 -2.28 7.33
N GLY A 57 -12.36 -2.11 8.26
CA GLY A 57 -13.35 -1.05 8.33
C GLY A 57 -14.07 -1.10 9.68
N ALA A 58 -15.11 -0.29 9.86
CA ALA A 58 -15.94 -0.30 11.05
C ALA A 58 -16.44 -1.73 11.37
N ASP A 59 -16.32 -2.12 12.64
CA ASP A 59 -16.69 -3.44 13.18
C ASP A 59 -16.07 -4.65 12.46
N THR A 60 -15.03 -4.43 11.66
CA THR A 60 -14.41 -5.47 10.82
C THR A 60 -12.90 -5.56 11.10
N PRO A 61 -12.47 -6.35 12.11
CA PRO A 61 -11.06 -6.49 12.47
C PRO A 61 -10.28 -7.31 11.44
N TYR A 62 -8.95 -7.16 11.42
CA TYR A 62 -8.07 -8.00 10.60
C TYR A 62 -7.83 -9.38 11.26
N ALA A 63 -8.76 -10.31 11.02
CA ALA A 63 -8.75 -11.62 11.68
C ALA A 63 -8.11 -12.76 10.86
N GLN A 64 -8.05 -12.65 9.53
CA GLN A 64 -7.64 -13.72 8.62
C GLN A 64 -6.52 -13.29 7.67
N SER A 65 -5.71 -14.26 7.22
CA SER A 65 -4.63 -14.00 6.24
C SER A 65 -5.23 -13.56 4.90
N HIS A 66 -4.79 -12.39 4.41
CA HIS A 66 -5.13 -11.88 3.09
C HIS A 66 -3.87 -11.38 2.37
N ARG A 67 -3.82 -11.61 1.05
CA ARG A 67 -2.70 -11.16 0.20
C ARG A 67 -2.62 -9.64 0.05
N ASN A 68 -3.79 -8.98 0.11
CA ASN A 68 -3.94 -7.54 -0.06
C ASN A 68 -3.72 -6.82 1.28
N TYR A 69 -3.02 -5.70 1.23
CA TYR A 69 -2.75 -4.80 2.36
C TYR A 69 -3.41 -3.43 2.14
N SER A 70 -4.67 -3.42 1.72
CA SER A 70 -5.42 -2.18 1.50
C SER A 70 -5.67 -1.42 2.82
N HIS A 71 -5.80 -2.12 3.94
CA HIS A 71 -6.11 -1.51 5.23
C HIS A 71 -4.96 -0.71 5.89
N PRO A 72 -3.66 -0.95 5.62
CA PRO A 72 -2.56 -0.07 6.04
C PRO A 72 -2.10 0.96 4.96
N LEU A 73 -2.91 1.29 3.95
CA LEU A 73 -2.48 2.22 2.88
C LEU A 73 -2.07 3.62 3.36
N MET A 74 -2.65 4.08 4.47
CA MET A 74 -2.27 5.35 5.11
C MET A 74 -0.80 5.37 5.56
N VAL A 75 -0.20 4.20 5.81
CA VAL A 75 1.23 4.09 6.16
C VAL A 75 2.08 4.07 4.88
N TYR A 76 1.76 3.16 3.96
CA TYR A 76 2.44 3.04 2.67
C TYR A 76 1.46 2.58 1.59
N PRO A 77 1.43 3.23 0.41
CA PRO A 77 2.35 4.25 -0.07
C PRO A 77 1.94 5.69 0.23
N LEU A 78 0.86 5.94 0.98
CA LEU A 78 0.28 7.29 1.08
C LEU A 78 0.97 8.20 2.11
N HIS A 79 1.75 7.64 3.05
CA HIS A 79 2.51 8.39 4.07
C HIS A 79 1.68 9.40 4.88
N LEU A 80 0.39 9.14 5.09
CA LEU A 80 -0.51 9.93 5.94
C LEU A 80 -0.26 9.67 7.43
N VAL A 81 0.16 8.46 7.77
CA VAL A 81 0.55 8.03 9.12
C VAL A 81 1.99 7.53 9.02
N THR A 82 2.91 8.24 9.67
CA THR A 82 4.35 7.97 9.53
C THR A 82 4.97 7.51 10.85
N TRP A 83 6.07 6.78 10.75
CA TRP A 83 6.85 6.32 11.91
C TRP A 83 7.45 7.46 12.74
N ASP A 84 7.69 8.61 12.10
CA ASP A 84 8.28 9.78 12.73
C ASP A 84 7.34 10.44 13.75
N GLN A 85 6.03 10.19 13.65
CA GLN A 85 5.03 10.54 14.65
C GLN A 85 5.09 9.53 15.81
N PRO A 86 5.57 9.91 17.01
CA PRO A 86 5.75 8.96 18.11
C PRO A 86 4.48 8.19 18.49
N GLU A 87 3.33 8.85 18.43
CA GLU A 87 1.99 8.31 18.68
C GLU A 87 1.55 7.26 17.65
N SER A 88 2.10 7.30 16.44
CA SER A 88 1.71 6.44 15.32
C SER A 88 2.55 5.16 15.23
N ARG A 89 3.65 5.04 15.99
CA ARG A 89 4.59 3.91 15.89
C ARG A 89 3.94 2.55 16.10
N ASP A 90 3.05 2.45 17.07
CA ASP A 90 2.29 1.23 17.34
C ASP A 90 1.30 0.92 16.23
N LEU A 91 0.67 1.95 15.64
CA LEU A 91 -0.26 1.83 14.50
C LEU A 91 0.46 1.44 13.21
N VAL A 92 1.74 1.79 13.06
CA VAL A 92 2.57 1.39 11.92
C VAL A 92 3.07 -0.04 12.07
N THR A 93 3.54 -0.43 13.26
CA THR A 93 4.23 -1.72 13.44
C THR A 93 3.30 -2.90 13.72
N LYS A 94 2.25 -2.72 14.54
CA LYS A 94 1.36 -3.83 14.92
C LYS A 94 0.61 -4.44 13.73
N PRO A 95 0.01 -3.66 12.81
CA PRO A 95 -0.69 -4.22 11.66
C PRO A 95 0.23 -5.03 10.73
N VAL A 96 1.44 -4.54 10.47
CA VAL A 96 2.39 -5.23 9.59
C VAL A 96 2.91 -6.50 10.26
N ALA A 97 3.23 -6.46 11.55
CA ALA A 97 3.62 -7.64 12.30
C ALA A 97 2.52 -8.71 12.31
N ARG A 98 1.26 -8.29 12.53
CA ARG A 98 0.09 -9.18 12.51
C ARG A 98 -0.17 -9.78 11.12
N TRP A 99 -0.11 -8.95 10.09
CA TRP A 99 -0.25 -9.38 8.70
C TRP A 99 0.81 -10.42 8.33
N TYR A 100 2.03 -10.23 8.81
CA TYR A 100 3.14 -11.17 8.60
C TYR A 100 3.01 -12.48 9.39
N ALA A 101 2.43 -12.42 10.59
CA ALA A 101 2.18 -13.61 11.42
C ALA A 101 1.10 -14.53 10.82
N LEU A 102 0.13 -13.97 10.09
CA LEU A 102 -0.94 -14.71 9.44
C LEU A 102 -0.49 -15.25 8.08
N THR A 103 0.05 -16.47 8.08
CA THR A 103 0.55 -17.17 6.89
C THR A 103 -0.57 -17.91 6.13
N GLY A 104 -0.36 -18.21 4.84
CA GLY A 104 -1.29 -19.02 4.02
C GLY A 104 -1.80 -18.34 2.75
N ALA A 105 -2.17 -17.05 2.82
CA ALA A 105 -2.68 -16.33 1.65
C ALA A 105 -1.66 -15.44 0.94
N GLN A 106 -0.51 -15.16 1.57
CA GLN A 106 0.48 -14.18 1.08
C GLN A 106 1.04 -14.53 -0.31
N ARG A 107 1.29 -13.50 -1.12
CA ARG A 107 1.87 -13.59 -2.47
C ARG A 107 3.04 -12.62 -2.61
N GLY A 108 3.76 -12.63 -3.73
CA GLY A 108 4.93 -11.77 -3.97
C GLY A 108 4.71 -10.29 -3.59
N HIS A 109 3.58 -9.71 -3.99
CA HIS A 109 3.23 -8.32 -3.69
C HIS A 109 2.98 -8.05 -2.20
N SER A 110 2.60 -9.07 -1.43
CA SER A 110 2.41 -8.97 0.02
C SER A 110 3.75 -8.73 0.72
N TYR A 111 4.78 -9.48 0.32
CA TYR A 111 6.12 -9.34 0.88
C TYR A 111 6.76 -8.00 0.49
N THR A 112 6.57 -7.54 -0.74
CA THR A 112 7.10 -6.22 -1.15
C THR A 112 6.38 -5.08 -0.43
N GLY A 113 5.05 -5.18 -0.22
CA GLY A 113 4.32 -4.19 0.57
C GLY A 113 4.80 -4.13 2.03
N ALA A 114 4.94 -5.29 2.68
CA ALA A 114 5.47 -5.36 4.04
C ALA A 114 6.91 -4.82 4.13
N ALA A 115 7.78 -5.20 3.19
CA ALA A 115 9.15 -4.70 3.13
C ALA A 115 9.20 -3.17 2.95
N SER A 116 8.35 -2.61 2.08
CA SER A 116 8.24 -1.16 1.92
C SER A 116 7.83 -0.47 3.21
N ILE A 117 6.87 -1.02 3.97
CA ILE A 117 6.47 -0.44 5.25
C ILE A 117 7.60 -0.55 6.29
N TYR A 118 8.29 -1.69 6.40
CA TYR A 118 9.44 -1.81 7.31
C TYR A 118 10.60 -0.88 6.93
N ALA A 119 10.78 -0.59 5.64
CA ALA A 119 11.77 0.38 5.21
C ALA A 119 11.48 1.80 5.73
N THR A 120 10.20 2.18 5.89
CA THR A 120 9.84 3.51 6.44
C THR A 120 10.12 3.65 7.93
N THR A 121 10.33 2.55 8.66
CA THR A 121 10.62 2.59 10.11
C THR A 121 12.12 2.62 10.42
N GLY A 122 12.98 2.68 9.40
CA GLY A 122 14.43 2.52 9.56
C GLY A 122 14.87 1.09 9.91
N ASP A 123 13.95 0.11 9.84
CA ASP A 123 14.19 -1.30 10.18
C ASP A 123 14.06 -2.19 8.93
N GLY A 124 14.85 -1.86 7.90
CA GLY A 124 14.82 -2.56 6.61
C GLY A 124 15.14 -4.06 6.70
N GLU A 125 15.87 -4.48 7.74
CA GLU A 125 16.25 -5.88 7.98
C GLU A 125 15.03 -6.76 8.32
N ARG A 126 14.02 -6.26 9.04
CA ARG A 126 12.79 -7.03 9.35
C ARG A 126 11.95 -7.33 8.12
N GLY A 127 11.90 -6.42 7.16
CA GLY A 127 11.23 -6.62 5.87
C GLY A 127 11.89 -7.70 5.01
N ALA A 128 13.21 -7.85 5.12
CA ALA A 128 13.99 -8.85 4.38
C ALA A 128 13.94 -10.26 5.02
N CYS A 129 13.73 -10.34 6.34
CA CYS A 129 13.97 -11.54 7.16
C CYS A 129 13.02 -12.75 6.91
N ARG A 130 12.04 -12.66 6.01
CA ARG A 130 11.25 -13.84 5.59
C ARG A 130 10.84 -13.74 4.12
N ARG A 131 11.84 -13.68 3.23
CA ARG A 131 11.70 -14.50 2.02
C ARG A 131 11.43 -15.92 2.52
N PRO A 132 10.32 -16.58 2.16
CA PRO A 132 10.28 -18.02 2.30
C PRO A 132 11.57 -18.52 1.65
N ARG A 133 12.30 -19.43 2.30
CA ARG A 133 13.09 -20.39 1.53
C ARG A 133 12.04 -21.11 0.68
N ALA A 134 11.71 -20.53 -0.48
CA ALA A 134 11.16 -21.27 -1.57
C ALA A 134 12.19 -22.38 -1.73
N ARG A 135 11.80 -23.60 -1.33
CA ARG A 135 12.60 -24.77 -1.62
C ARG A 135 12.98 -24.63 -3.09
N ARG A 136 14.28 -24.64 -3.37
CA ARG A 136 14.84 -24.91 -4.69
C ARG A 136 14.49 -26.36 -5.08
N SER A 137 13.21 -26.69 -5.12
CA SER A 137 12.68 -27.98 -5.51
C SER A 137 11.36 -27.76 -6.23
N ALA A 138 11.41 -26.95 -7.28
CA ALA A 138 10.60 -27.17 -8.46
C ALA A 138 11.61 -27.21 -9.62
N PRO A 139 11.72 -28.31 -10.38
CA PRO A 139 12.48 -28.27 -11.61
C PRO A 139 11.77 -27.29 -12.53
N THR A 140 12.40 -26.14 -12.78
CA THR A 140 12.00 -25.25 -13.85
C THR A 140 12.21 -26.00 -15.16
N SER A 141 11.13 -26.52 -15.74
CA SER A 141 11.13 -26.93 -17.14
C SER A 141 11.48 -25.71 -18.00
N PRO A 142 12.48 -25.77 -18.89
CA PRO A 142 12.95 -24.61 -19.64
C PRO A 142 12.03 -24.36 -20.85
N SER A 143 10.78 -23.96 -20.62
CA SER A 143 9.90 -23.52 -21.72
C SER A 143 8.83 -22.55 -21.23
N ALA A 144 9.24 -21.36 -20.78
CA ALA A 144 8.30 -20.23 -20.61
C ALA A 144 9.03 -18.88 -20.65
N PHE A 145 9.79 -18.63 -21.71
CA PHE A 145 10.03 -17.27 -22.19
C PHE A 145 9.37 -17.17 -23.57
N PRO A 146 8.36 -16.31 -23.78
CA PRO A 146 7.99 -15.95 -25.13
C PRO A 146 9.14 -15.14 -25.71
N GLN A 147 9.88 -15.73 -26.66
CA GLN A 147 10.82 -14.97 -27.47
C GLN A 147 10.02 -13.99 -28.33
N ALA A 148 10.07 -12.72 -27.95
CA ALA A 148 9.73 -11.64 -28.86
C ALA A 148 10.76 -11.65 -30.00
N VAL A 149 10.32 -12.03 -31.20
CA VAL A 149 11.10 -11.95 -32.43
C VAL A 149 11.32 -10.46 -32.75
N LEU A 150 12.49 -9.94 -32.41
CA LEU A 150 13.01 -8.71 -32.98
C LEU A 150 13.41 -9.01 -34.43
N SER A 151 12.53 -8.68 -35.37
CA SER A 151 12.88 -8.65 -36.80
C SER A 151 13.83 -7.48 -37.07
N PRO A 152 15.02 -7.70 -37.67
CA PRO A 152 15.89 -6.60 -38.05
C PRO A 152 15.34 -5.87 -39.28
N ILE A 153 15.23 -4.54 -39.17
CA ILE A 153 14.92 -3.63 -40.26
C ILE A 153 16.06 -3.71 -41.29
N ARG A 154 15.78 -4.20 -42.51
CA ARG A 154 16.73 -4.11 -43.64
C ARG A 154 16.71 -2.68 -44.22
N PRO A 155 17.88 -2.08 -44.52
CA PRO A 155 17.93 -0.82 -45.25
C PRO A 155 17.52 -1.05 -46.72
N ARG A 156 16.64 -0.19 -47.24
CA ARG A 156 16.31 -0.13 -48.68
C ARG A 156 17.46 0.54 -49.42
N SER A 157 18.08 -0.16 -50.36
CA SER A 157 18.87 0.45 -51.43
C SER A 157 17.92 0.84 -52.58
N ARG A 158 17.94 2.12 -52.97
CA ARG A 158 17.45 2.64 -54.28
C ARG A 158 18.44 2.23 -55.39
N PRO A 159 18.09 2.21 -56.68
CA PRO A 159 17.10 3.05 -57.41
C PRO A 159 15.82 2.33 -57.85
#